data_AF-A0A4Y2AAX4-F1
#
_entry.id   AF-A0A4Y2AAX4-F1
#
_cell.length_a   1.000
_cell.length_b   1.000
_cell.length_c   1.000
_cell.angle_alpha   90.00
_cell.angle_beta   90.00
_cell.angle_gamma   90.00
#
_symmetry.space_group_name_H-M   'P 1'
#
loop_
_entity.id
_entity.type
_entity.pdbx_description
1 polymer ?
#
loop_
_entity_poly.entity_id
_entity_poly.type
_entity_poly.pdbx_seq_one_letter_code
_entity_poly.pdbx_strand_id
1 'polypeptide(L)'
;MSVFAGAMKCDLKILAEELGETVNDSHKLKDLKKIILASKEYDEESAKEWMNTIINERKEREENERRNEEIQMEERRRREENEIRQEEIAERRHQEEIAERRRQEEIELRK
;
A
#
# COMPACT_ATOMS: atom_id res chain seq x y z
N MET A 1 0.71 10.34 -31.06
CA MET A 1 1.13 9.58 -29.86
C MET A 1 0.42 8.23 -29.90
N SER A 2 1.01 7.14 -29.41
CA SER A 2 0.31 5.84 -29.41
C SER A 2 -0.75 5.81 -28.31
N VAL A 3 -1.99 5.46 -28.65
CA VAL A 3 -3.12 5.30 -27.72
C VAL A 3 -2.79 4.33 -26.57
N PHE A 4 -1.94 3.33 -26.83
CA PHE A 4 -1.60 2.27 -25.88
C PHE A 4 -0.21 2.47 -25.23
N ALA A 5 0.32 3.70 -25.22
CA ALA A 5 1.59 3.99 -24.58
C ALA A 5 1.49 3.79 -23.05
N GLY A 6 2.37 2.97 -22.46
CA GLY A 6 2.34 2.66 -21.02
C GLY A 6 1.22 1.71 -20.58
N ALA A 7 0.39 1.23 -21.52
CA ALA A 7 -0.68 0.27 -21.25
C ALA A 7 -0.13 -1.14 -21.02
N MET A 8 -0.61 -1.79 -19.95
CA MET A 8 -0.35 -3.17 -19.62
C MET A 8 -1.42 -4.10 -20.21
N LYS A 9 -1.17 -5.42 -20.13
CA LYS A 9 -2.13 -6.43 -20.62
C LYS A 9 -3.48 -6.36 -19.90
N CYS A 10 -3.49 -6.05 -18.60
CA CYS A 10 -4.73 -5.86 -17.83
C CYS A 10 -5.54 -4.67 -18.35
N ASP A 11 -4.88 -3.53 -18.62
CA ASP A 11 -5.57 -2.32 -19.08
C ASP A 11 -6.25 -2.53 -20.44
N LEU A 12 -5.56 -3.24 -21.34
CA LEU A 12 -6.10 -3.56 -22.67
C LEU A 12 -7.26 -4.54 -22.60
N LYS A 13 -7.32 -5.41 -21.59
CA LYS A 13 -8.50 -6.28 -21.41
C LYS A 13 -9.70 -5.46 -20.97
N ILE A 14 -9.51 -4.58 -19.99
CA ILE A 14 -10.57 -3.67 -19.52
C ILE A 14 -11.11 -2.85 -20.68
N LEU A 15 -10.23 -2.21 -21.47
CA LEU A 15 -10.68 -1.44 -22.63
C LEU A 15 -11.42 -2.28 -23.68
N ALA A 16 -10.99 -3.52 -23.93
CA ALA A 16 -11.68 -4.39 -24.87
C ALA A 16 -13.08 -4.80 -24.35
N GLU A 17 -13.20 -5.10 -23.06
CA GLU A 17 -14.49 -5.40 -22.41
C GLU A 17 -15.44 -4.19 -22.44
N GLU A 18 -14.94 -2.97 -22.23
CA GLU A 18 -15.71 -1.72 -22.35
C GLU A 18 -16.20 -1.48 -23.78
N LEU A 19 -15.43 -1.91 -24.79
CA LEU A 19 -15.85 -1.87 -26.20
C LEU A 19 -16.79 -3.03 -26.57
N GLY A 20 -17.19 -3.87 -25.61
CA GLY A 20 -18.07 -5.02 -25.83
C GLY A 20 -17.40 -6.22 -26.50
N GLU A 21 -16.06 -6.22 -26.61
CA GLU A 21 -15.30 -7.32 -27.19
C GLU A 21 -15.02 -8.40 -26.14
N THR A 22 -15.19 -9.67 -26.53
CA THR A 22 -14.86 -10.79 -25.65
C THR A 22 -13.37 -11.09 -25.72
N VAL A 23 -12.65 -10.81 -24.63
CA VAL A 23 -11.23 -11.14 -24.46
C VAL A 23 -11.06 -12.22 -23.41
N ASN A 24 -9.92 -12.90 -23.46
CA ASN A 24 -9.59 -13.95 -22.49
C ASN A 24 -8.13 -13.84 -22.06
N ASP A 25 -7.76 -14.58 -21.02
CA ASP A 25 -6.41 -14.54 -20.45
C ASP A 25 -5.33 -15.08 -21.39
N SER A 26 -5.69 -15.91 -22.36
CA SER A 26 -4.74 -16.48 -23.32
C SER A 26 -4.29 -15.48 -24.39
N HIS A 27 -5.09 -14.45 -24.67
CA HIS A 27 -4.75 -13.43 -25.67
C HIS A 27 -3.45 -12.73 -25.30
N LYS A 28 -2.55 -12.59 -26.27
CA LYS A 28 -1.33 -11.80 -26.06
C LYS A 28 -1.65 -10.32 -26.18
N LEU A 29 -0.76 -9.48 -25.67
CA LEU A 29 -0.89 -8.02 -25.75
C LEU A 29 -1.09 -7.52 -27.20
N LYS A 30 -0.43 -8.17 -28.18
CA LYS A 30 -0.61 -7.87 -29.60
C LYS A 30 -2.02 -8.23 -30.10
N ASP A 31 -2.60 -9.32 -29.60
CA ASP A 31 -3.92 -9.78 -30.02
C ASP A 31 -5.01 -8.86 -29.45
N LEU A 32 -4.88 -8.47 -28.17
CA LEU A 32 -5.78 -7.49 -27.54
C LEU A 32 -5.80 -6.15 -28.29
N LYS A 33 -4.62 -5.63 -28.67
CA LYS A 33 -4.54 -4.41 -29.50
C LYS A 33 -5.26 -4.55 -30.83
N LYS A 34 -5.18 -5.72 -31.47
CA LYS A 34 -5.88 -5.98 -32.73
C LYS A 34 -7.39 -6.04 -32.54
N ILE A 35 -7.85 -6.69 -31.47
CA ILE A 35 -9.28 -6.80 -31.14
C ILE A 35 -9.87 -5.40 -30.92
N ILE A 36 -9.23 -4.59 -30.09
CA ILE A 36 -9.65 -3.19 -29.81
C ILE A 36 -9.73 -2.38 -31.10
N LEU A 37 -8.66 -2.39 -31.92
CA LEU A 37 -8.61 -1.64 -33.17
C LEU A 37 -9.58 -2.15 -34.24
N ALA A 38 -10.05 -3.39 -34.12
CA ALA A 38 -11.02 -3.98 -35.04
C ALA A 38 -12.47 -3.82 -34.58
N SER A 39 -12.70 -3.31 -33.36
CA SER A 39 -14.03 -3.10 -32.82
C SER A 39 -14.78 -2.05 -33.62
N LYS A 40 -16.09 -2.27 -33.84
CA LYS A 40 -16.95 -1.34 -34.58
C LYS A 40 -17.17 -0.04 -33.83
N GLU A 41 -17.11 -0.09 -32.51
CA GLU A 41 -17.31 1.05 -31.60
C GLU A 41 -15.97 1.74 -31.27
N TYR A 42 -14.87 1.33 -31.92
CA TYR A 42 -13.57 1.94 -31.68
C TYR A 42 -13.52 3.37 -32.23
N ASP A 43 -13.47 4.33 -31.32
CA ASP A 43 -13.08 5.71 -31.58
C ASP A 43 -11.72 6.00 -30.94
N GLU A 44 -10.78 6.56 -31.70
CA GLU A 44 -9.39 6.72 -31.26
C GLU A 44 -9.25 7.68 -30.07
N GLU A 45 -10.01 8.78 -30.07
CA GLU A 45 -9.93 9.77 -28.98
C GLU A 45 -10.63 9.25 -27.73
N SER A 46 -11.80 8.63 -27.87
CA SER A 46 -12.49 7.97 -26.77
C SER A 46 -11.62 6.88 -26.16
N ALA A 47 -11.05 5.98 -26.96
CA ALA A 47 -10.17 4.92 -26.48
C ALA A 47 -8.93 5.47 -25.76
N LYS A 48 -8.42 6.62 -26.19
CA LYS A 48 -7.31 7.32 -25.53
C LYS A 48 -7.71 7.92 -24.19
N GLU A 49 -8.86 8.57 -24.09
CA GLU A 49 -9.39 9.08 -22.81
C GLU A 49 -9.63 7.92 -21.83
N TRP A 50 -10.31 6.86 -22.26
CA TRP A 50 -10.55 5.67 -21.45
C TRP A 50 -9.24 5.02 -20.99
N MET A 51 -8.26 4.86 -21.89
CA MET A 51 -6.96 4.29 -21.54
C MET A 51 -6.22 5.15 -20.51
N ASN A 52 -6.29 6.48 -20.62
CA ASN A 52 -5.69 7.37 -19.63
C ASN A 52 -6.35 7.20 -18.26
N THR A 53 -7.68 7.08 -18.21
CA THR A 53 -8.42 6.83 -16.97
C THR A 53 -7.99 5.50 -16.34
N ILE A 54 -7.99 4.40 -17.10
CA ILE A 54 -7.59 3.06 -16.60
C ILE A 54 -6.16 3.09 -16.05
N ILE A 55 -5.22 3.70 -16.79
CA ILE A 55 -3.82 3.79 -16.35
C ILE A 55 -3.68 4.66 -15.10
N ASN A 56 -4.40 5.78 -15.03
CA ASN A 56 -4.35 6.67 -13.87
C ASN A 56 -4.94 6.02 -12.63
N GLU A 57 -6.09 5.34 -12.74
CA GLU A 57 -6.69 4.60 -11.63
C GLU A 57 -5.77 3.49 -11.10
N ARG A 58 -5.09 2.76 -12.01
CA ARG A 58 -4.10 1.76 -11.58
C ARG A 58 -2.96 2.42 -10.81
N LYS A 59 -2.38 3.50 -11.34
CA LYS A 59 -1.28 4.22 -10.67
C LYS A 59 -1.70 4.80 -9.32
N GLU A 60 -2.90 5.35 -9.23
CA GLU A 60 -3.44 5.89 -7.98
C GLU A 60 -3.64 4.78 -6.95
N ARG A 61 -4.12 3.60 -7.37
CA ARG A 61 -4.22 2.43 -6.50
C ARG A 61 -2.85 1.98 -5.99
N GLU A 62 -1.88 1.82 -6.88
CA GLU A 62 -0.50 1.45 -6.52
C GLU A 62 0.16 2.48 -5.58
N GLU A 63 -0.13 3.77 -5.78
CA GLU A 63 0.36 4.84 -4.89
C GLU A 63 -0.33 4.81 -3.52
N ASN A 64 -1.65 4.61 -3.49
CA ASN A 64 -2.39 4.50 -2.24
C ASN A 64 -1.97 3.28 -1.44
N GLU A 65 -1.72 2.14 -2.09
CA GLU A 65 -1.18 0.94 -1.44
C GLU A 65 0.18 1.21 -0.80
N ARG A 66 1.13 1.81 -1.54
CA ARG A 66 2.44 2.20 -1.00
C ARG A 66 2.33 3.16 0.18
N ARG A 67 1.49 4.19 0.07
CA ARG A 67 1.27 5.15 1.16
C ARG A 67 0.67 4.47 2.39
N ASN A 68 -0.26 3.54 2.20
CA ASN A 68 -0.86 2.80 3.30
C ASN A 68 0.16 1.88 3.98
N GLU A 69 1.02 1.21 3.21
CA GLU A 69 2.12 0.41 3.75
C GLU A 69 3.10 1.26 4.57
N GLU A 70 3.48 2.44 4.08
CA GLU A 70 4.33 3.39 4.82
C GLU A 70 3.70 3.82 6.15
N ILE A 71 2.41 4.15 6.15
CA ILE A 71 1.66 4.53 7.36
C ILE A 71 1.64 3.35 8.35
N GLN A 72 1.37 2.13 7.88
CA GLN A 72 1.34 0.93 8.73
C GLN A 72 2.72 0.63 9.36
N MET A 73 3.80 0.80 8.60
CA MET A 73 5.16 0.63 9.12
C MET A 73 5.51 1.69 10.17
N GLU A 74 5.19 2.96 9.93
CA GLU A 74 5.43 4.05 10.87
C GLU A 74 4.60 3.88 12.15
N GLU A 75 3.33 3.47 12.04
CA GLU A 75 2.49 3.16 13.20
C GLU A 75 3.05 2.01 14.02
N ARG A 76 3.54 0.94 13.38
CA ARG A 76 4.19 -0.17 14.08
C ARG A 76 5.42 0.32 14.83
N ARG A 77 6.30 1.08 14.18
CA ARG A 77 7.52 1.62 14.83
C ARG A 77 7.17 2.47 16.04
N ARG A 78 6.16 3.34 15.92
CA ARG A 78 5.68 4.16 17.05
C ARG A 78 5.12 3.32 18.21
N ARG A 79 4.44 2.21 17.92
CA ARG A 79 3.94 1.31 18.98
C ARG A 79 5.10 0.65 19.71
N GLU A 80 6.06 0.11 18.97
CA GLU A 80 7.27 -0.52 19.52
C GLU A 80 8.09 0.49 20.36
N GLU A 81 8.33 1.70 19.85
CA GLU A 81 9.01 2.76 20.59
C GLU A 81 8.29 3.14 21.90
N ASN A 82 6.95 3.21 21.86
CA ASN A 82 6.16 3.52 23.06
C ASN A 82 6.17 2.37 24.06
N GLU A 83 6.14 1.12 23.60
CA GLU A 83 6.21 -0.07 24.46
C GLU A 83 7.55 -0.13 25.20
N ILE A 84 8.66 0.02 24.47
CA ILE A 84 10.00 0.09 25.05
C ILE A 84 10.09 1.21 26.10
N ARG A 85 9.56 2.40 25.79
CA ARG A 85 9.57 3.52 26.73
C ARG A 85 8.75 3.24 27.99
N GLN A 86 7.62 2.54 27.89
CA GLN A 86 6.83 2.16 29.06
C GLN A 86 7.55 1.12 29.90
N GLU A 87 8.21 0.14 29.27
CA GLU A 87 9.03 -0.85 29.96
C GLU A 87 10.19 -0.18 30.73
N GLU A 88 10.92 0.74 30.10
CA GLU A 88 12.00 1.49 30.76
C GLU A 88 11.50 2.29 31.98
N ILE A 89 10.32 2.91 31.88
CA ILE A 89 9.71 3.65 33.00
C ILE A 89 9.33 2.69 34.12
N ALA A 90 8.72 1.54 33.79
CA ALA A 90 8.33 0.53 34.76
C ALA A 90 9.55 -0.06 35.48
N GLU A 91 10.62 -0.36 34.75
CA GLU A 91 11.87 -0.88 35.31
C GLU A 91 12.53 0.14 36.26
N ARG A 92 12.60 1.42 35.86
CA ARG A 92 13.13 2.49 36.74
C ARG A 92 12.34 2.59 38.04
N ARG A 93 11.01 2.59 37.97
CA ARG A 93 10.15 2.62 39.16
C ARG A 93 10.38 1.41 40.06
N HIS A 94 10.54 0.22 39.48
CA HIS A 94 10.82 -0.99 40.24
C HIS A 94 12.18 -0.92 40.97
N GLN A 95 13.21 -0.42 40.29
CA GLN A 95 14.54 -0.21 40.90
C GLN A 95 14.50 0.81 42.03
N GLU A 96 13.77 1.92 41.85
CA GLU A 96 13.59 2.94 42.88
C GLU A 96 12.88 2.38 44.12
N GLU A 97 11.83 1.57 43.94
CA GLU A 97 11.10 0.92 45.03
C GLU A 97 12.00 -0.06 45.81
N ILE A 98 12.80 -0.87 45.10
CA ILE A 98 13.77 -1.77 45.74
C ILE A 98 14.80 -0.98 46.54
N ALA A 99 15.35 0.09 45.96
CA ALA A 99 16.34 0.93 46.62
C ALA A 99 15.76 1.61 47.87
N GLU A 100 14.50 2.05 47.82
CA GLU A 100 13.82 2.65 48.97
C GLU A 100 13.59 1.65 50.10
N ARG A 101 13.11 0.44 49.80
CA ARG A 101 12.95 -0.63 50.80
C ARG A 101 14.28 -0.97 51.49
N ARG A 102 15.37 -1.11 50.72
CA ARG A 102 16.72 -1.36 51.26
C ARG A 102 17.18 -0.25 52.21
N ARG A 103 16.92 1.02 51.86
CA ARG A 103 17.25 2.16 52.75
C ARG A 103 16.45 2.12 54.06
N GLN A 104 15.17 1.75 54.00
CA GLN A 104 14.33 1.63 55.20
C GLN A 104 14.82 0.51 56.12
N GLU A 105 15.11 -0.68 55.57
CA GLU A 105 15.67 -1.82 56.30
C GLU A 105 17.01 -1.47 56.97
N GLU A 106 17.89 -0.75 56.26
CA GLU A 106 19.18 -0.32 56.82
C GLU A 106 19.02 0.68 57.99
N ILE A 107 18.06 1.59 57.92
CA ILE A 107 17.75 2.52 59.01
C ILE A 107 17.20 1.78 60.22
N GLU A 108 16.32 0.79 59.99
CA GLU A 108 15.73 -0.03 61.06
C GLU A 108 16.77 -0.87 61.79
N LEU A 109 17.73 -1.48 61.06
CA LEU A 109 18.82 -2.26 61.64
C LEU A 109 19.83 -1.44 62.46
N ARG A 110 19.88 -0.11 62.27
CA ARG A 110 20.79 0.80 62.99
C ARG A 110 20.15 1.44 64.23
N LYS A 111 18.85 1.21 64.48
CA LYS A 111 18.14 1.66 65.70
C LYS A 111 18.22 0.60 66.80
#